data_AF-A0A965RT34-F1
#
_entry.id   AF-A0A965RT34-F1
#
_cell.length_a   1.000
_cell.length_b   1.000
_cell.length_c   1.000
_cell.angle_alpha   90.00
_cell.angle_beta   90.00
_cell.angle_gamma   90.00
#
_symmetry.space_group_name_H-M   'P 1'
#
loop_
_entity.id
_entity.type
_entity.pdbx_description
1 polymer ?
#
loop_
_entity_poly.entity_id
_entity_poly.type
_entity_poly.pdbx_seq_one_letter_code
_entity_poly.pdbx_strand_id
1 'polypeptide(L)' 'MKHKIEVNGIKLYAFHGCLEEEARIGGKYEVDVSITTDFSEAASTDDLSKTVDYVAVNSIVAEEMAIRSKLIEHV' A
#
# COMPACT_ATOMS: atom_id res chain seq x y z
N MET A 1 -3.27 -14.22 -18.61
CA MET A 1 -4.40 -14.48 -17.68
C MET A 1 -4.36 -13.39 -16.63
N LYS A 2 -5.49 -12.80 -16.19
CA LYS A 2 -5.43 -11.76 -15.16
C LYS A 2 -5.44 -12.41 -13.79
N HIS A 3 -4.39 -12.18 -13.01
CA HIS A 3 -4.27 -12.65 -11.65
C HIS A 3 -4.35 -11.48 -10.66
N LYS A 4 -4.58 -11.79 -9.38
CA LYS A 4 -4.73 -10.79 -8.31
C LYS A 4 -3.71 -11.06 -7.20
N ILE A 5 -3.01 -10.02 -6.77
CA ILE A 5 -2.16 -10.01 -5.58
C ILE A 5 -2.80 -9.08 -4.57
N GLU A 6 -2.99 -9.56 -3.35
CA GLU A 6 -3.64 -8.82 -2.28
C GLU A 6 -2.70 -8.71 -1.09
N VAL A 7 -2.43 -7.47 -0.66
CA VAL A 7 -1.66 -7.15 0.53
C VAL A 7 -2.61 -6.39 1.45
N ASN A 8 -3.17 -7.10 2.43
CA ASN A 8 -4.26 -6.60 3.27
C ASN A 8 -3.80 -6.34 4.70
N GLY A 9 -4.45 -5.40 5.37
CA GLY A 9 -4.25 -5.11 6.78
C GLY A 9 -2.93 -4.41 7.10
N ILE A 10 -2.40 -3.62 6.16
CA ILE A 10 -1.19 -2.82 6.41
C ILE A 10 -1.56 -1.74 7.43
N LYS A 11 -1.05 -1.89 8.65
CA LYS A 11 -1.35 -0.98 9.77
C LYS A 11 -0.20 -0.04 10.00
N LEU A 12 -0.52 1.25 10.01
CA LEU A 12 0.47 2.31 10.14
C LEU A 12 -0.10 3.53 10.85
N TYR A 13 0.80 4.42 11.28
CA TYR A 13 0.43 5.68 11.94
C TYR A 13 0.79 6.84 11.02
N ALA A 14 -0.18 7.70 10.72
CA ALA A 14 0.00 8.82 9.81
C ALA A 14 -0.72 10.08 10.32
N PHE A 15 -0.39 11.23 9.74
CA PHE A 15 -0.84 12.56 10.19
C PHE A 15 -1.75 13.25 9.17
N HIS A 16 -2.48 12.45 8.40
CA HIS A 16 -3.46 12.97 7.46
C HIS A 16 -4.67 13.55 8.20
N GLY A 17 -5.38 14.47 7.54
CA GLY A 17 -6.58 15.09 8.08
C GLY A 17 -6.66 16.57 7.75
N CYS A 18 -7.88 17.08 7.74
CA CYS A 18 -8.20 18.46 7.41
C CYS A 18 -7.91 19.39 8.60
N LEU A 19 -8.14 18.91 9.82
CA LEU A 19 -8.02 19.69 11.05
C LEU A 19 -6.55 19.79 11.50
N GLU A 20 -6.22 20.86 12.23
CA GLU A 20 -4.88 21.04 12.79
C GLU A 20 -4.56 20.02 13.88
N GLU A 21 -5.58 19.57 14.61
CA GLU A 21 -5.47 18.53 15.63
C GLU A 21 -5.09 17.18 15.02
N GLU A 22 -5.65 16.83 13.86
CA GLU A 22 -5.29 15.60 13.13
C GLU A 22 -3.83 15.64 12.69
N ALA A 23 -3.33 16.81 12.27
CA ALA A 23 -1.93 17.02 11.93
C ALA A 23 -0.97 16.84 13.11
N ARG A 24 -1.43 17.13 14.34
CA ARG A 24 -0.60 17.08 15.55
C ARG A 24 -0.66 15.73 16.27
N ILE A 25 -1.85 15.14 16.34
CA ILE A 25 -2.08 13.89 17.06
C ILE A 25 -1.73 12.73 16.14
N GLY A 26 -2.22 12.75 14.89
CA GLY A 26 -2.16 11.62 13.98
C GLY A 26 -3.17 10.52 14.32
N GLY A 27 -3.21 9.50 13.48
CA GLY A 27 -4.17 8.41 13.56
C GLY A 27 -3.60 7.08 13.07
N LYS A 28 -4.26 5.99 13.48
CA LYS A 28 -3.99 4.66 12.93
C LYS A 28 -4.78 4.49 11.64
N TYR A 29 -4.10 4.07 10.60
CA TYR A 29 -4.68 3.74 9.31
C TYR A 29 -4.46 2.26 9.01
N GLU A 30 -5.43 1.68 8.31
CA GLU A 30 -5.35 0.34 7.74
C GLU A 30 -5.51 0.49 6.22
N VAL A 31 -4.56 -0.07 5.47
CA VAL A 31 -4.53 0.00 4.02
C VAL A 31 -4.55 -1.40 3.44
N ASP A 32 -5.45 -1.61 2.48
CA ASP A 32 -5.55 -2.82 1.67
C ASP A 32 -5.16 -2.49 0.22
N VAL A 33 -4.22 -3.25 -0.33
CA VAL A 33 -3.75 -3.07 -1.71
C VAL A 33 -4.09 -4.29 -2.54
N SER A 34 -4.78 -4.04 -3.66
CA SER A 34 -5.15 -5.07 -4.64
C SER A 34 -4.54 -4.74 -6.00
N ILE A 35 -3.64 -5.59 -6.49
CA ILE A 35 -2.96 -5.41 -7.76
C ILE A 35 -3.44 -6.48 -8.72
N THR A 36 -3.96 -6.06 -9.88
CA THR A 36 -4.29 -6.98 -10.98
C THR A 36 -3.16 -6.97 -11.99
N THR A 37 -2.49 -8.11 -12.16
CA THR A 37 -1.36 -8.26 -13.10
C THR A 37 -1.32 -9.68 -13.68
N ASP A 38 -0.52 -9.87 -14.72
CA ASP A 38 -0.24 -11.21 -15.24
C ASP A 38 1.10 -11.70 -14.70
N PHE A 39 1.07 -12.56 -13.68
CA PHE A 39 2.24 -13.25 -13.14
C PHE A 39 2.32 -14.72 -13.59
N SER A 40 1.65 -15.10 -14.69
CA SER A 40 1.63 -16.50 -15.17
C SER A 40 3.04 -17.06 -15.37
N GLU A 41 3.96 -16.24 -15.86
CA GLU A 41 5.36 -16.64 -16.04
C GLU A 41 6.03 -16.94 -14.70
N ALA A 42 6.01 -16.00 -13.75
CA ALA A 42 6.55 -16.20 -12.40
C ALA A 42 5.99 -17.44 -11.71
N ALA A 43 4.68 -17.69 -11.83
CA ALA A 43 4.04 -18.88 -11.25
C ALA A 43 4.54 -20.19 -11.88
N SER A 44 4.94 -20.16 -13.16
CA SER A 44 5.45 -21.34 -13.86
C SER A 44 6.95 -21.57 -13.69
N THR A 45 7.72 -20.50 -13.46
CA THR A 45 9.19 -20.56 -13.38
C THR A 45 9.73 -20.42 -11.96
N ASP A 46 8.86 -20.13 -10.98
CA ASP A 46 9.21 -19.78 -9.60
C ASP A 46 10.21 -18.61 -9.54
N ASP A 47 10.06 -17.65 -10.46
CA ASP A 47 10.94 -16.48 -10.58
C ASP A 47 10.27 -15.24 -9.99
N LEU A 48 10.71 -14.85 -8.79
CA LEU A 48 10.21 -13.68 -8.08
C LEU A 48 10.49 -12.36 -8.82
N SER A 49 11.45 -12.32 -9.74
CA SER A 49 11.73 -11.10 -10.54
C SER A 49 10.65 -10.80 -11.58
N LYS A 50 9.76 -11.77 -11.85
CA LYS A 50 8.69 -11.67 -12.86
C LYS A 50 7.30 -11.53 -12.26
N THR A 51 7.22 -11.24 -10.97
CA THR A 51 5.98 -10.94 -10.25
C THR A 51 6.11 -9.63 -9.46
N VAL A 52 5.04 -9.24 -8.77
CA VAL A 52 5.06 -8.08 -7.88
C VAL A 52 5.60 -8.49 -6.52
N ASP A 53 6.58 -7.75 -6.03
CA ASP A 53 7.12 -7.91 -4.68
C ASP A 53 6.19 -7.24 -3.65
N TYR A 54 5.53 -8.04 -2.82
CA TYR A 54 4.65 -7.55 -1.76
C TYR A 54 5.40 -6.82 -0.64
N VAL A 55 6.70 -7.07 -0.45
CA VAL A 55 7.55 -6.32 0.51
C VAL A 55 7.76 -4.90 -0.01
N ALA A 56 8.02 -4.75 -1.31
CA ALA A 56 8.10 -3.45 -1.96
C ALA A 56 6.76 -2.71 -1.87
N VAL A 57 5.63 -3.39 -2.11
CA VAL A 57 4.28 -2.79 -1.94
C VAL A 57 4.08 -2.23 -0.53
N ASN A 58 4.42 -3.00 0.50
CA ASN A 58 4.30 -2.53 1.88
C ASN A 58 5.20 -1.30 2.16
N SER A 59 6.41 -1.29 1.60
CA SER A 59 7.33 -0.16 1.74
C SER A 59 6.80 1.10 1.07
N ILE A 60 6.27 0.98 -0.16
CA ILE A 60 5.65 2.09 -0.90
C ILE A 60 4.46 2.65 -0.12
N VAL A 61 3.58 1.79 0.42
CA VAL A 61 2.45 2.24 1.25
C VAL A 61 2.92 3.01 2.47
N ALA A 62 3.97 2.52 3.16
CA ALA A 62 4.51 3.21 4.32
C ALA A 62 5.14 4.57 3.96
N GLU A 63 5.82 4.66 2.82
CA GLU A 63 6.42 5.90 2.32
C GLU A 63 5.36 6.95 1.95
N GLU A 64 4.33 6.58 1.19
CA GLU A 64 3.29 7.53 0.80
C GLU A 64 2.44 8.00 1.99
N MET A 65 2.09 7.09 2.90
CA MET A 65 1.34 7.46 4.10
C MET A 65 2.15 8.32 5.09
N ALA A 66 3.47 8.40 4.95
CA ALA A 66 4.29 9.34 5.72
C ALA A 66 4.14 10.79 5.22
N ILE A 67 3.66 10.99 3.98
CA ILE A 67 3.44 12.30 3.39
C ILE A 67 2.07 12.82 3.81
N ARG A 68 2.07 13.89 4.61
CA ARG A 68 0.81 14.46 5.11
C ARG A 68 -0.09 14.97 3.98
N SER A 69 -1.35 14.55 4.02
CA SER A 69 -2.43 14.98 3.12
C SER A 69 -3.65 15.40 3.92
N LYS A 70 -4.47 16.31 3.37
CA LYS A 70 -5.73 16.71 4.01
C LYS A 70 -6.86 15.71 3.80
N LEU A 71 -6.79 14.95 2.72
CA LEU A 71 -7.77 13.96 2.27
C LEU A 71 -7.06 12.63 2.04
N ILE A 72 -7.70 11.52 2.40
CA ILE A 72 -7.16 10.18 2.17
C ILE A 72 -7.30 9.78 0.70
N GLU A 73 -8.29 10.33 0.01
CA GLU A 73 -8.51 10.14 -1.42
C GLU A 73 -7.38 10.74 -2.30
N HIS A 74 -6.53 11.58 -1.72
CA HIS A 74 -5.35 12.12 -2.40
C HIS A 74 -4.08 11.29 -2.16
N VAL A 75 -4.06 10.51 -1.08
CA VAL A 75 -2.90 9.69 -0.67
C VAL A 75 -2.71 8.54 -1.65
#